data_AF-A0A1X6MQ01-F1
#
_entry.id   AF-A0A1X6MQ01-F1
#
_cell.length_a   1.000
_cell.length_b   1.000
_cell.length_c   1.000
_cell.angle_alpha   90.00
_cell.angle_beta   90.00
_cell.angle_gamma   90.00
#
_symmetry.space_group_name_H-M   'P 1'
#
loop_
_entity.id
_entity.type
_entity.pdbx_description
1 polymer ?
#
loop_
_entity_poly.entity_id
_entity_poly.type
_entity_poly.pdbx_seq_one_letter_code
_entity_poly.pdbx_strand_id
1 'polypeptide(L)'
;LTPVRLPRECLPRFISIAKVNTALNKETCGLLLGRKRDSKYVVTALLIPKQRSTSNTCMVEASDLVKKLTEERGFLTIGSIHTHPSQSCFLTSEDLHTLATLQRVLPEAFMVVCAPSSTPDHGIFRLTDPPGLQTILDCVSKETFHPHPELPIYTDCDGAHVKLRDLPLEILDLRVRHDN
;
A
#
# COMPACT_ATOMS: atom_id res chain seq x y z
N LEU A 1 -3.06 -6.08 -17.67
CA LEU A 1 -2.14 -6.00 -16.52
C LEU A 1 -1.57 -7.37 -16.22
N THR A 2 -0.28 -7.45 -15.92
CA THR A 2 0.35 -8.70 -15.46
C THR A 2 -0.30 -9.13 -14.14
N PRO A 3 -0.66 -10.41 -13.93
CA PRO A 3 -1.24 -10.87 -12.67
C PRO A 3 -0.30 -10.67 -11.48
N VAL A 4 -0.87 -10.29 -10.33
CA VAL A 4 -0.19 -10.14 -9.05
C VAL A 4 -0.76 -11.14 -8.05
N ARG A 5 0.12 -11.84 -7.32
CA ARG A 5 -0.26 -12.74 -6.23
C ARG A 5 0.10 -12.10 -4.90
N LEU A 6 -0.92 -11.87 -4.07
CA LEU A 6 -0.80 -11.33 -2.72
C LEU A 6 -1.04 -12.46 -1.71
N PRO A 7 -0.09 -12.76 -0.80
CA PRO A 7 -0.33 -13.67 0.32
C PRO A 7 -1.58 -13.28 1.11
N ARG A 8 -2.53 -14.22 1.27
CA ARG A 8 -3.78 -13.99 2.02
C ARG A 8 -3.50 -13.59 3.47
N GLU A 9 -2.49 -14.21 4.06
CA GLU A 9 -2.02 -13.92 5.42
C GLU A 9 -1.47 -12.50 5.60
N CYS A 10 -1.26 -11.73 4.53
CA CYS A 10 -0.84 -10.33 4.61
C CYS A 10 -1.83 -9.46 5.40
N LEU A 11 -3.13 -9.61 5.16
CA LEU A 11 -4.16 -8.79 5.81
C LEU A 11 -4.20 -9.00 7.34
N PRO A 12 -4.42 -10.22 7.86
CA PRO A 12 -4.49 -10.43 9.31
C PRO A 12 -3.15 -10.15 10.02
N ARG A 13 -2.01 -10.45 9.37
CA ARG A 13 -0.70 -10.15 9.96
C ARG A 13 -0.43 -8.66 10.03
N PHE A 14 -0.76 -7.91 8.97
CA PHE A 14 -0.62 -6.45 8.98
C PHE A 14 -1.50 -5.80 10.06
N ILE A 15 -2.77 -6.19 10.17
CA ILE A 15 -3.66 -5.71 11.25
C ILE A 15 -3.08 -6.02 12.63
N SER A 16 -2.55 -7.22 12.84
CA SER A 16 -1.90 -7.58 14.11
C SER A 16 -0.70 -6.68 14.43
N ILE A 17 0.11 -6.35 13.42
CA ILE A 17 1.29 -5.46 13.55
C ILE A 17 0.87 -4.01 13.82
N ALA A 18 -0.22 -3.56 13.20
CA ALA A 18 -0.75 -2.20 13.33
C ALA A 18 -1.57 -1.98 14.62
N LYS A 19 -1.96 -3.06 15.32
CA LYS A 19 -2.91 -3.06 16.45
C LYS A 19 -2.69 -1.93 17.46
N VAL A 20 -1.46 -1.67 17.88
CA VAL A 20 -1.14 -0.62 18.88
C VAL A 20 -1.45 0.76 18.33
N ASN A 21 -1.02 1.06 17.10
CA ASN A 21 -1.31 2.33 16.44
C ASN A 21 -2.81 2.48 16.17
N THR A 22 -3.46 1.43 15.68
CA THR A 22 -4.91 1.43 15.43
C THR A 22 -5.70 1.73 16.70
N ALA A 23 -5.34 1.15 17.84
CA ALA A 23 -5.98 1.43 19.13
C ALA A 23 -5.77 2.88 19.61
N LEU A 24 -4.69 3.53 19.17
CA LEU A 24 -4.39 4.94 19.44
C LEU A 24 -4.95 5.89 18.37
N ASN A 25 -5.82 5.40 17.49
CA ASN A 25 -6.34 6.14 16.33
C ASN A 25 -5.20 6.73 15.48
N LYS A 26 -4.18 5.92 15.20
CA LYS A 26 -3.06 6.27 14.30
C LYS A 26 -2.98 5.28 13.15
N GLU A 27 -2.75 5.79 11.96
CA GLU A 27 -2.51 4.95 10.80
C GLU A 27 -1.18 4.20 10.92
N THR A 28 -1.10 3.05 10.27
CA THR A 28 0.15 2.34 10.02
C THR A 28 0.23 2.04 8.54
N CYS A 29 1.41 2.14 7.95
CA CYS A 29 1.65 1.85 6.55
C CYS A 29 2.80 0.83 6.40
N GLY A 30 2.74 0.07 5.30
CA GLY A 30 3.69 -0.94 4.92
C GLY A 30 3.83 -1.03 3.40
N LEU A 31 4.91 -1.65 2.95
CA LEU A 31 5.21 -1.89 1.55
C LEU A 31 5.11 -3.38 1.23
N LEU A 32 4.45 -3.70 0.12
CA LEU A 32 4.28 -5.05 -0.40
C LEU A 32 5.39 -5.33 -1.40
N LEU A 33 6.41 -6.03 -0.92
CA LEU A 33 7.63 -6.31 -1.67
C LEU A 33 7.57 -7.70 -2.30
N GLY A 34 8.14 -7.82 -3.50
CA GLY A 34 8.19 -9.11 -4.16
C GLY A 34 9.03 -9.11 -5.42
N ARG A 35 8.79 -10.10 -6.29
CA ARG A 35 9.53 -10.27 -7.53
C ARG A 35 8.61 -10.71 -8.66
N LYS A 36 9.04 -10.44 -9.90
CA LYS A 36 8.46 -11.09 -11.07
C LYS A 36 8.93 -12.55 -11.11
N ARG A 37 7.99 -13.48 -11.25
CA ARG A 37 8.25 -14.90 -11.49
C ARG A 37 7.44 -15.31 -12.71
N ASP A 38 8.13 -15.67 -13.79
CA ASP A 38 7.51 -15.97 -15.08
C ASP A 38 6.60 -14.81 -15.56
N SER A 39 5.33 -15.10 -15.83
CA SER A 39 4.31 -14.17 -16.30
C SER A 39 3.48 -13.52 -15.19
N LYS A 40 3.96 -13.52 -13.93
CA LYS A 40 3.25 -12.92 -12.79
C LYS A 40 4.19 -12.22 -11.80
N TYR A 41 3.67 -11.26 -11.07
CA TYR A 41 4.30 -10.73 -9.86
C TYR A 41 3.83 -11.49 -8.64
N VAL A 42 4.73 -11.72 -7.69
CA VAL A 42 4.42 -12.40 -6.42
C VAL A 42 4.95 -11.56 -5.29
N VAL A 43 4.06 -11.07 -4.43
CA VAL A 43 4.42 -10.47 -3.15
C VAL A 43 4.95 -11.57 -2.24
N THR A 44 6.12 -11.36 -1.66
CA THR A 44 6.81 -12.34 -0.81
C THR A 44 7.20 -11.77 0.55
N ALA A 45 7.24 -10.44 0.69
CA ALA A 45 7.56 -9.78 1.95
C ALA A 45 6.63 -8.58 2.19
N LEU A 46 6.23 -8.40 3.45
CA LEU A 46 5.58 -7.19 3.96
C LEU A 46 6.61 -6.43 4.79
N LEU A 47 7.03 -5.27 4.29
CA LEU A 47 7.95 -4.38 4.96
C LEU A 47 7.17 -3.32 5.74
N ILE A 48 7.47 -3.18 7.03
CA ILE A 48 6.97 -2.12 7.89
C ILE A 48 8.11 -1.12 8.09
N PRO A 49 8.14 -0.01 7.33
CA PRO A 49 9.22 0.94 7.46
C PRO A 49 9.11 1.74 8.77
N LYS A 50 10.19 2.43 9.13
CA LYS A 50 10.07 3.57 10.05
C LYS A 50 9.08 4.56 9.45
N GLN A 51 8.23 5.13 10.28
CA GLN A 51 7.11 5.90 9.80
C GLN A 51 6.62 6.87 10.87
N ARG A 52 6.12 8.02 10.41
CA ARG A 52 5.43 9.01 11.24
C ARG A 52 3.94 8.94 10.94
N SER A 53 3.17 8.61 11.97
CA SER A 53 1.72 8.39 11.85
C SER A 53 0.90 9.46 12.57
N THR A 54 -0.16 9.90 11.92
CA THR A 54 -1.27 10.65 12.51
C THR A 54 -2.55 9.82 12.42
N SER A 55 -3.71 10.40 12.76
CA SER A 55 -5.01 9.71 12.60
C SER A 55 -5.45 9.52 11.15
N ASN A 56 -4.77 10.17 10.21
CA ASN A 56 -5.24 10.31 8.83
C ASN A 56 -4.08 10.37 7.82
N THR A 57 -2.84 10.17 8.27
CA THR A 57 -1.66 10.10 7.42
C THR A 57 -0.63 9.11 7.99
N CYS A 58 0.12 8.46 7.10
CA CYS A 58 1.29 7.67 7.44
C CYS A 58 2.43 7.92 6.46
N MET A 59 3.47 8.61 6.92
CA MET A 59 4.63 8.95 6.09
C MET A 59 5.80 8.03 6.40
N VAL A 60 6.36 7.40 5.37
CA VAL A 60 7.59 6.60 5.47
C VAL A 60 8.77 7.49 5.83
N GLU A 61 9.46 7.16 6.91
CA GLU A 61 10.72 7.75 7.33
C GLU A 61 11.89 6.84 6.91
N ALA A 62 13.08 7.41 6.75
CA ALA A 62 14.31 6.68 6.38
C ALA A 62 14.15 5.85 5.08
N SER A 63 13.69 6.50 4.01
CA SER A 63 13.55 5.90 2.67
C SER A 63 14.84 5.26 2.14
N ASP A 64 16.02 5.72 2.58
CA ASP A 64 17.31 5.12 2.19
C ASP A 64 17.49 3.68 2.69
N LEU A 65 17.00 3.36 3.90
CA LEU A 65 17.06 1.98 4.42
C LEU A 65 16.14 1.06 3.64
N VAL A 66 14.95 1.55 3.29
CA VAL A 66 14.01 0.83 2.42
C VAL A 66 14.66 0.56 1.07
N LYS A 67 15.22 1.60 0.44
CA LYS A 67 15.91 1.51 -0.85
C LYS A 67 17.04 0.49 -0.80
N LYS A 68 17.96 0.62 0.16
CA LYS A 68 19.09 -0.30 0.34
C LYS A 68 18.63 -1.75 0.49
N LEU A 69 17.65 -2.02 1.36
CA LEU A 69 17.10 -3.36 1.56
C LEU A 69 16.48 -3.91 0.28
N THR A 70 15.70 -3.10 -0.44
CA THR A 70 15.07 -3.54 -1.70
C THR A 70 16.09 -3.82 -2.79
N GLU A 71 17.15 -3.01 -2.90
CA GLU A 71 18.23 -3.22 -3.88
C GLU A 71 19.05 -4.47 -3.55
N GLU A 72 19.53 -4.60 -2.31
CA GLU A 72 20.35 -5.73 -1.86
C GLU A 72 19.62 -7.08 -2.00
N ARG A 73 18.31 -7.09 -1.72
CA ARG A 73 17.48 -8.30 -1.84
C ARG A 73 16.77 -8.41 -3.19
N GLY A 74 17.01 -7.49 -4.14
CA GLY A 74 16.37 -7.51 -5.47
C GLY A 74 14.84 -7.57 -5.41
N PHE A 75 14.22 -6.80 -4.51
CA PHE A 75 12.77 -6.65 -4.40
C PHE A 75 12.25 -5.52 -5.28
N LEU A 76 11.07 -5.74 -5.84
CA LEU A 76 10.21 -4.71 -6.40
C LEU A 76 9.17 -4.29 -5.35
N THR A 77 8.90 -3.00 -5.26
CA THR A 77 7.71 -2.49 -4.55
C THR A 77 6.50 -2.70 -5.45
N ILE A 78 5.71 -3.75 -5.16
CA ILE A 78 4.55 -4.13 -5.96
C ILE A 78 3.29 -3.39 -5.49
N GLY A 79 3.26 -2.95 -4.23
CA GLY A 79 2.14 -2.16 -3.72
C GLY A 79 2.41 -1.62 -2.33
N SER A 80 1.39 -0.99 -1.75
CA SER A 80 1.38 -0.54 -0.37
C SER A 80 0.17 -1.09 0.38
N ILE A 81 0.24 -1.06 1.70
CA ILE A 81 -0.86 -1.39 2.59
C ILE A 81 -0.89 -0.39 3.75
N HIS A 82 -2.06 0.13 4.12
CA HIS A 82 -2.21 0.97 5.30
C HIS A 82 -3.53 0.75 6.02
N THR A 83 -3.63 1.25 7.24
CA THR A 83 -4.86 1.19 8.04
C THR A 83 -5.60 2.52 8.04
N HIS A 84 -6.93 2.46 7.95
CA HIS A 84 -7.84 3.49 8.43
C HIS A 84 -8.40 3.07 9.80
N PRO A 85 -7.91 3.62 10.93
CA PRO A 85 -8.31 3.15 12.25
C PRO A 85 -9.79 3.37 12.57
N SER A 86 -10.38 4.44 12.03
CA SER A 86 -11.77 4.84 12.30
C SER A 86 -12.56 5.20 11.04
N GLN A 87 -11.88 5.48 9.92
CA GLN A 87 -12.49 5.84 8.65
C GLN A 87 -13.01 4.62 7.90
N SER A 88 -13.89 4.85 6.93
CA SER A 88 -14.35 3.81 6.01
C SER A 88 -13.23 3.39 5.04
N CYS A 89 -13.45 2.30 4.31
CA CYS A 89 -12.50 1.76 3.35
C CYS A 89 -12.57 2.49 2.00
N PHE A 90 -11.70 3.48 1.77
CA PHE A 90 -11.57 4.22 0.50
C PHE A 90 -10.15 4.78 0.34
N LEU A 91 -9.81 5.32 -0.83
CA LEU A 91 -8.53 6.03 -1.04
C LEU A 91 -8.69 7.52 -0.74
N THR A 92 -7.88 8.04 0.17
CA THR A 92 -7.76 9.48 0.45
C THR A 92 -6.98 10.22 -0.64
N SER A 93 -6.96 11.56 -0.60
CA SER A 93 -6.15 12.37 -1.53
C SER A 93 -4.67 11.98 -1.50
N GLU A 94 -4.08 11.81 -0.30
CA GLU A 94 -2.68 11.36 -0.15
C GLU A 94 -2.45 9.95 -0.70
N ASP A 95 -3.42 9.05 -0.51
CA ASP A 95 -3.35 7.69 -1.04
C ASP A 95 -3.29 7.68 -2.56
N LEU A 96 -4.12 8.51 -3.21
CA LEU A 96 -4.13 8.64 -4.66
C LEU A 96 -2.78 9.11 -5.20
N HIS A 97 -2.18 10.12 -4.56
CA HIS A 97 -0.85 10.65 -4.94
C HIS A 97 0.29 9.64 -4.72
N THR A 98 0.24 8.91 -3.60
CA THR A 98 1.19 7.83 -3.30
C THR A 98 1.07 6.71 -4.35
N LEU A 99 -0.16 6.28 -4.63
CA LEU A 99 -0.45 5.22 -5.59
C LEU A 99 -0.10 5.63 -7.02
N ALA A 100 -0.28 6.89 -7.41
CA ALA A 100 0.16 7.41 -8.72
C ALA A 100 1.67 7.26 -8.90
N THR A 101 2.45 7.58 -7.86
CA THR A 101 3.91 7.43 -7.89
C THR A 101 4.32 5.98 -8.08
N LEU A 102 3.67 5.05 -7.35
CA LEU A 102 3.92 3.62 -7.50
C LEU A 102 3.50 3.10 -8.88
N GLN A 103 2.30 3.46 -9.35
CA GLN A 103 1.72 2.96 -10.60
C GLN A 103 2.45 3.50 -11.84
N ARG A 104 3.05 4.69 -11.75
CA ARG A 104 3.95 5.23 -12.78
C ARG A 104 5.22 4.39 -12.96
N VAL A 105 5.75 3.81 -11.87
CA VAL A 105 6.94 2.96 -11.90
C VAL A 105 6.59 1.51 -12.26
N LEU A 106 5.47 1.01 -11.74
CA LEU A 106 4.97 -0.33 -11.98
C LEU A 106 3.46 -0.27 -12.28
N PRO A 107 3.02 -0.45 -13.54
CA PRO A 107 1.59 -0.35 -13.91
C PRO A 107 0.66 -1.31 -13.14
N GLU A 108 1.20 -2.43 -12.65
CA GLU A 108 0.50 -3.41 -11.82
C GLU A 108 0.34 -2.99 -10.35
N ALA A 109 0.92 -1.86 -9.92
CA ALA A 109 0.88 -1.43 -8.53
C ALA A 109 -0.54 -1.27 -8.01
N PHE A 110 -0.69 -1.51 -6.71
CA PHE A 110 -1.97 -1.46 -6.01
C PHE A 110 -1.77 -1.00 -4.56
N MET A 111 -2.87 -0.59 -3.94
CA MET A 111 -2.92 -0.21 -2.54
C MET A 111 -3.97 -1.03 -1.81
N VAL A 112 -3.63 -1.51 -0.62
CA VAL A 112 -4.56 -2.16 0.29
C VAL A 112 -4.90 -1.19 1.41
N VAL A 113 -6.19 -0.90 1.59
CA VAL A 113 -6.68 -0.16 2.76
C VAL A 113 -7.31 -1.15 3.70
N CYS A 114 -6.90 -1.17 4.96
CA CYS A 114 -7.52 -1.95 6.01
C CYS A 114 -8.31 -1.03 6.94
N ALA A 115 -9.63 -1.19 6.98
CA ALA A 115 -10.55 -0.38 7.79
C ALA A 115 -11.26 -1.27 8.83
N PRO A 116 -10.57 -1.68 9.92
CA PRO A 116 -11.06 -2.70 10.85
C PRO A 116 -12.37 -2.35 11.59
N SER A 117 -12.77 -1.08 11.60
CA SER A 117 -14.03 -0.59 12.17
C SER A 117 -15.15 -0.41 11.13
N SER A 118 -14.92 -0.78 9.87
CA SER A 118 -15.85 -0.55 8.75
C SER A 118 -16.24 -1.86 8.06
N THR A 119 -17.28 -1.78 7.24
CA THR A 119 -17.68 -2.84 6.31
C THR A 119 -17.74 -2.23 4.90
N PRO A 120 -16.90 -2.68 3.94
CA PRO A 120 -15.92 -3.75 4.07
C PRO A 120 -14.74 -3.37 4.99
N ASP A 121 -14.13 -4.37 5.62
CA ASP A 121 -13.01 -4.21 6.56
C ASP A 121 -11.65 -4.05 5.86
N HIS A 122 -11.61 -4.26 4.55
CA HIS A 122 -10.48 -3.95 3.69
C HIS A 122 -10.91 -3.77 2.23
N GLY A 123 -10.03 -3.16 1.45
CA GLY A 123 -10.19 -2.96 0.02
C GLY A 123 -8.83 -2.97 -0.68
N ILE A 124 -8.81 -3.42 -1.93
CA ILE A 124 -7.63 -3.46 -2.78
C ILE A 124 -7.92 -2.58 -3.98
N PHE A 125 -7.13 -1.53 -4.18
CA PHE A 125 -7.42 -0.48 -5.14
C PHE A 125 -6.24 -0.21 -6.09
N ARG A 126 -6.57 0.31 -7.27
CA ARG A 126 -5.61 0.87 -8.24
C ARG A 126 -6.16 2.17 -8.81
N LEU A 127 -5.29 3.01 -9.36
CA LEU A 127 -5.77 4.10 -10.22
C LEU A 127 -6.24 3.52 -11.55
N THR A 128 -7.32 4.09 -12.08
CA THR A 128 -7.70 3.83 -13.48
C THR A 128 -6.63 4.42 -14.39
N ASP A 129 -6.42 3.80 -15.54
CA ASP A 129 -5.35 4.19 -16.44
C ASP A 129 -5.75 3.84 -17.88
N PRO A 130 -6.40 4.77 -18.61
CA PRO A 130 -6.87 6.11 -18.20
C PRO A 130 -8.19 6.09 -17.36
N PRO A 131 -8.67 7.24 -16.81
CA PRO A 131 -8.03 8.57 -16.77
C PRO A 131 -7.27 8.88 -15.47
N GLY A 132 -7.47 8.10 -14.41
CA GLY A 132 -7.10 8.46 -13.05
C GLY A 132 -5.61 8.70 -12.83
N LEU A 133 -4.74 7.84 -13.35
CA LEU A 133 -3.29 7.97 -13.20
C LEU A 133 -2.82 9.33 -13.72
N GLN A 134 -3.21 9.71 -14.93
CA GLN A 134 -2.82 10.98 -15.53
C GLN A 134 -3.42 12.17 -14.75
N THR A 135 -4.69 12.08 -14.33
CA THR A 135 -5.33 13.13 -13.53
C THR A 135 -4.58 13.43 -12.22
N ILE A 136 -4.08 12.39 -11.53
CA ILE A 136 -3.31 12.58 -10.30
C ILE A 136 -1.89 13.08 -10.60
N LEU A 137 -1.23 12.58 -11.64
CA LEU A 137 0.11 13.03 -12.02
C LEU A 137 0.14 14.51 -12.46
N ASP A 138 -0.93 15.01 -13.06
CA ASP A 138 -1.06 16.42 -13.49
C ASP A 138 -1.58 17.33 -12.37
N CYS A 139 -1.91 16.79 -11.20
CA CYS A 139 -2.42 17.58 -10.09
C CYS A 139 -1.32 18.46 -9.47
N VAL A 140 -1.56 19.77 -9.42
CA VAL A 140 -0.61 20.77 -8.90
C VAL A 140 -0.97 21.33 -7.53
N SER A 141 -2.00 20.77 -6.87
CA SER A 141 -2.41 21.20 -5.54
C SER A 141 -1.28 20.98 -4.53
N LYS A 142 -1.11 21.94 -3.62
CA LYS A 142 -0.13 21.86 -2.52
C LYS A 142 -0.78 21.50 -1.18
N GLU A 143 -2.10 21.39 -1.14
CA GLU A 143 -2.84 21.02 0.07
C GLU A 143 -2.76 19.51 0.28
N THR A 144 -2.54 19.08 1.53
CA THR A 144 -2.47 17.67 1.90
C THR A 144 -3.74 16.90 1.52
N PHE A 145 -4.91 17.49 1.78
CA PHE A 145 -6.20 16.93 1.43
C PHE A 145 -6.96 17.90 0.55
N HIS A 146 -7.23 17.49 -0.68
CA HIS A 146 -8.00 18.27 -1.65
C HIS A 146 -8.83 17.33 -2.52
N PRO A 147 -9.97 17.82 -3.05
CA PRO A 147 -10.78 17.05 -3.99
C PRO A 147 -10.09 16.95 -5.35
N HIS A 148 -10.41 15.87 -6.08
CA HIS A 148 -10.07 15.69 -7.49
C HIS A 148 -11.33 15.81 -8.36
N PRO A 149 -11.19 16.03 -9.68
CA PRO A 149 -12.34 16.07 -10.60
C PRO A 149 -13.21 14.83 -10.47
N GLU A 150 -14.52 14.99 -10.71
CA GLU A 150 -15.50 13.92 -10.67
C GLU A 150 -15.36 12.99 -11.89
N LEU A 151 -14.30 12.19 -11.86
CA LEU A 151 -13.91 11.18 -12.84
C LEU A 151 -13.74 9.84 -12.12
N PRO A 152 -13.76 8.71 -12.85
CA PRO A 152 -13.45 7.41 -12.25
C PRO A 152 -11.95 7.33 -11.96
N ILE A 153 -11.45 8.00 -10.92
CA ILE A 153 -10.02 8.14 -10.61
C ILE A 153 -9.38 6.81 -10.19
N TYR A 154 -10.11 6.01 -9.42
CA TYR A 154 -9.63 4.73 -8.94
C TYR A 154 -10.74 3.69 -9.00
N THR A 155 -10.34 2.43 -8.94
CA THR A 155 -11.25 1.28 -8.98
C THR A 155 -10.74 0.20 -8.03
N ASP A 156 -11.64 -0.66 -7.57
CA ASP A 156 -11.24 -1.87 -6.89
C ASP A 156 -10.47 -2.80 -7.85
N CYS A 157 -9.60 -3.63 -7.27
CA CYS A 157 -8.87 -4.69 -7.96
C CYS A 157 -9.56 -6.05 -7.79
N ASP A 158 -10.74 -6.10 -7.18
CA ASP A 158 -11.34 -7.37 -6.77
C ASP A 158 -11.71 -8.19 -8.02
N GLY A 159 -11.21 -9.42 -8.08
CA GLY A 159 -11.36 -10.29 -9.27
C GLY A 159 -10.49 -9.94 -10.50
N ALA A 160 -9.78 -8.81 -10.51
CA ALA A 160 -8.99 -8.35 -11.67
C ALA A 160 -7.55 -8.93 -11.69
N HIS A 161 -6.52 -8.08 -11.59
CA HIS A 161 -5.12 -8.49 -11.72
C HIS A 161 -4.49 -8.92 -10.39
N VAL A 162 -4.97 -8.43 -9.24
CA VAL A 162 -4.48 -8.83 -7.90
C VAL A 162 -5.33 -9.98 -7.37
N LYS A 163 -4.69 -11.09 -7.00
CA LYS A 163 -5.38 -12.26 -6.46
C LYS A 163 -4.75 -12.72 -5.16
N LEU A 164 -5.55 -12.73 -4.09
CA LEU A 164 -5.19 -13.34 -2.82
C LEU A 164 -4.92 -14.83 -3.00
N ARG A 165 -3.81 -15.33 -2.45
CA ARG A 165 -3.40 -16.74 -2.51
C ARG A 165 -2.75 -17.17 -1.22
N ASP A 166 -2.84 -18.45 -0.92
CA ASP A 166 -2.16 -19.06 0.23
C ASP A 166 -0.70 -19.28 -0.19
N LEU A 167 0.16 -18.34 0.23
CA LEU A 167 1.56 -18.23 -0.15
C LEU A 167 2.33 -17.72 1.06
N PRO A 168 3.59 -18.14 1.27
CA PRO A 168 4.39 -17.69 2.40
C PRO A 168 4.64 -16.18 2.34
N LEU A 169 4.65 -15.55 3.52
CA LEU A 169 4.92 -14.13 3.70
C LEU A 169 6.01 -13.89 4.75
N GLU A 170 7.11 -13.25 4.34
CA GLU A 170 8.13 -12.72 5.25
C GLU A 170 7.68 -11.36 5.81
N ILE A 171 7.92 -11.10 7.10
CA ILE A 171 7.72 -9.77 7.70
C ILE A 171 9.07 -9.15 7.95
N LEU A 172 9.24 -7.92 7.49
CA LEU A 172 10.44 -7.12 7.70
C LEU A 172 10.02 -5.86 8.45
N ASP A 173 10.24 -5.77 9.76
CA ASP A 173 9.85 -4.61 10.56
C ASP A 173 11.06 -3.74 10.90
N LEU A 174 11.20 -2.60 10.22
CA LEU A 174 12.33 -1.66 10.42
C LEU A 174 12.09 -0.66 11.56
N ARG A 175 10.93 -0.71 12.22
CA ARG A 175 10.64 0.15 13.39
C ARG A 175 11.40 -0.33 14.62
N VAL A 176 11.59 -1.64 14.74
CA VAL A 176 12.34 -2.26 15.82
C VAL A 176 13.84 -2.14 15.51
N ARG A 177 14.63 -1.61 16.44
CA ARG A 177 16.09 -1.68 16.32
C ARG A 177 16.50 -3.15 16.46
N HIS A 178 17.20 -3.68 15.46
CA HIS A 178 18.06 -4.84 15.70
C HIS A 178 19.29 -4.32 16.46
N ASP A 179 19.15 -4.13 17.77
CA ASP A 179 20.32 -4.06 18.63
C ASP A 179 20.84 -5.50 18.74
N ASN A 180 21.98 -5.74 18.10
CA ASN A 180 22.77 -6.97 18.25
C ASN A 180 23.51 -6.94 19.59
#